data_AF-A0A375JFK6-F1
#
_entry.id   AF-A0A375JFK6-F1
#
_cell.length_a   1.000
_cell.length_b   1.000
_cell.length_c   1.000
_cell.angle_alpha   90.00
_cell.angle_beta   90.00
_cell.angle_gamma   90.00
#
_symmetry.space_group_name_H-M   'P 1'
#
loop_
_entity.id
_entity.type
_entity.pdbx_description
1 polymer ?
#
loop_
_entity_poly.entity_id
_entity_poly.type
_entity_poly.pdbx_seq_one_letter_code
_entity_poly.pdbx_strand_id
1 'polypeptide(L)'
;MDWLAPFARVTTRLAASVARLCKMVSLRHVAEVYRLSWTAVKRIDQRHLEQELGQPLDLSGVTIIAMDEFAIQEGRRYATVVIEPSSKRVL
;
A
#
# COMPACT_ATOMS: atom_id res chain seq x y z
N MET A 1 -21.78 -13.56 -7.62
CA MET A 1 -21.29 -12.72 -8.74
C MET A 1 -19.81 -12.50 -8.46
N ASP A 2 -18.99 -13.47 -8.86
CA ASP A 2 -17.67 -13.64 -8.22
C ASP A 2 -16.59 -12.72 -8.83
N TRP A 3 -16.95 -12.07 -9.95
CA TRP A 3 -16.08 -11.17 -10.70
C TRP A 3 -16.28 -9.68 -10.35
N LEU A 4 -17.30 -9.34 -9.56
CA LEU A 4 -17.63 -7.96 -9.16
C LEU A 4 -18.10 -7.92 -7.71
N ALA A 5 -17.31 -7.31 -6.84
CA ALA A 5 -17.68 -7.13 -5.44
C ALA A 5 -18.91 -6.20 -5.28
N PRO A 6 -19.71 -6.36 -4.20
CA PRO A 6 -20.84 -5.47 -3.92
C PRO A 6 -20.44 -3.98 -3.96
N PHE A 7 -21.21 -3.18 -4.69
CA PHE A 7 -21.00 -1.73 -4.87
C PHE A 7 -19.66 -1.34 -5.53
N ALA A 8 -18.91 -2.30 -6.08
CA ALA A 8 -17.67 -2.02 -6.78
C ALA A 8 -17.96 -1.41 -8.16
N ARG A 9 -17.14 -0.42 -8.54
CA ARG A 9 -17.17 0.22 -9.86
C ARG A 9 -16.16 -0.39 -10.84
N VAL A 10 -15.40 -1.39 -10.41
CA VAL A 10 -14.37 -2.09 -11.18
C VAL A 10 -14.45 -3.57 -10.90
N THR A 11 -14.10 -4.40 -11.89
CA THR A 11 -14.06 -5.86 -11.72
C THR A 11 -12.92 -6.27 -10.80
N THR A 12 -13.04 -7.44 -10.18
CA THR A 12 -11.99 -8.04 -9.35
C THR A 12 -10.67 -8.17 -10.12
N ARG A 13 -10.75 -8.58 -11.40
CA ARG A 13 -9.57 -8.70 -12.28
C ARG A 13 -8.91 -7.36 -12.58
N LEU A 14 -9.69 -6.30 -12.79
CA LEU A 14 -9.15 -4.96 -13.00
C LEU A 14 -8.49 -4.44 -11.71
N ALA A 15 -9.16 -4.60 -10.56
CA ALA A 15 -8.60 -4.20 -9.26
C ALA A 15 -7.24 -4.89 -8.98
N ALA A 16 -7.16 -6.20 -9.21
CA ALA A 16 -5.90 -6.94 -9.06
C ALA A 16 -4.80 -6.44 -10.03
N SER A 17 -5.16 -6.02 -11.25
CA SER A 17 -4.20 -5.51 -12.23
C SER A 17 -3.71 -4.10 -11.89
N VAL A 18 -4.60 -3.25 -11.35
CA VAL A 18 -4.24 -1.95 -10.79
C VAL A 18 -3.25 -2.13 -9.63
N ALA A 19 -3.57 -2.99 -8.65
CA ALA A 19 -2.71 -3.24 -7.50
C ALA A 19 -1.33 -3.78 -7.88
N ARG A 20 -1.25 -4.71 -8.85
CA ARG A 20 0.05 -5.18 -9.37
C ARG A 20 0.90 -4.05 -9.96
N LEU A 21 0.29 -3.11 -10.67
CA LEU A 21 1.03 -1.98 -11.24
C LEU A 21 1.46 -0.98 -10.17
N CYS A 22 0.64 -0.75 -9.12
CA CYS A 22 1.01 0.09 -7.98
C CYS A 22 2.31 -0.36 -7.29
N LYS A 23 2.66 -1.65 -7.35
CA LYS A 23 3.94 -2.16 -6.83
C LYS A 23 5.17 -1.71 -7.61
N MET A 24 4.99 -1.21 -8.83
CA MET A 24 6.09 -0.88 -9.74
C MET A 24 6.21 0.62 -10.00
N VAL A 25 5.10 1.37 -9.95
CA VAL A 25 5.04 2.78 -10.33
C VAL A 25 4.08 3.57 -9.44
N SER A 26 4.18 4.91 -9.48
CA SER A 26 3.37 5.78 -8.64
C SER A 26 1.86 5.64 -8.91
N LEU A 27 1.03 5.82 -7.86
CA LEU A 27 -0.44 5.80 -7.97
C LEU A 27 -0.98 6.75 -9.05
N ARG A 28 -0.31 7.89 -9.27
CA ARG A 28 -0.66 8.84 -10.33
C ARG A 28 -0.46 8.25 -11.72
N HIS A 29 0.68 7.62 -11.96
CA HIS A 29 0.94 6.97 -13.25
C HIS A 29 -0.05 5.83 -13.49
N VAL A 30 -0.38 5.04 -12.46
CA VAL A 30 -1.41 4.00 -12.54
C VAL A 30 -2.78 4.59 -12.88
N ALA A 31 -3.15 5.72 -12.27
CA ALA A 31 -4.40 6.42 -12.55
C ALA A 31 -4.50 6.87 -14.02
N GLU A 32 -3.40 7.37 -14.57
CA GLU A 32 -3.29 7.76 -15.99
C GLU A 32 -3.43 6.54 -16.92
N VAL A 33 -2.71 5.45 -16.65
CA VAL A 33 -2.73 4.21 -17.45
C VAL A 33 -4.13 3.58 -17.50
N TYR A 34 -4.80 3.45 -16.36
CA TYR A 34 -6.12 2.82 -16.28
C TYR A 34 -7.29 3.79 -16.45
N ARG A 35 -7.02 5.10 -16.64
CA ARG A 35 -8.03 6.17 -16.69
C ARG A 35 -8.99 6.16 -15.51
N LEU A 36 -8.45 5.89 -14.32
CA LEU A 36 -9.18 5.91 -13.06
C LEU A 36 -8.83 7.20 -12.31
N SER A 37 -9.71 7.63 -11.39
CA SER A 37 -9.32 8.71 -10.48
C SER A 37 -8.19 8.23 -9.56
N TRP A 38 -7.29 9.14 -9.21
CA TRP A 38 -6.22 8.86 -8.25
C TRP A 38 -6.76 8.25 -6.95
N THR A 39 -7.87 8.77 -6.43
CA THR A 39 -8.55 8.26 -5.23
C THR A 39 -9.07 6.83 -5.41
N ALA A 40 -9.56 6.47 -6.60
CA ALA A 40 -9.99 5.11 -6.89
C ALA A 40 -8.81 4.14 -6.90
N VAL A 41 -7.69 4.53 -7.51
CA VAL A 41 -6.45 3.74 -7.51
C VAL A 41 -5.92 3.56 -6.09
N LYS A 42 -5.79 4.66 -5.33
CA LYS A 42 -5.36 4.61 -3.92
C LYS A 42 -6.20 3.63 -3.09
N ARG A 43 -7.52 3.67 -3.26
CA ARG A 43 -8.44 2.80 -2.51
C ARG A 43 -8.35 1.33 -2.95
N ILE A 44 -8.09 1.06 -4.23
CA ILE A 44 -7.84 -0.31 -4.71
C ILE A 44 -6.54 -0.83 -4.10
N ASP A 45 -5.48 -0.02 -4.14
CA ASP A 45 -4.17 -0.36 -3.60
C ASP A 45 -4.22 -0.62 -2.09
N GLN A 46 -4.88 0.25 -1.32
CA GLN A 46 -5.07 0.07 0.13
C GLN A 46 -5.76 -1.26 0.48
N ARG A 47 -6.85 -1.61 -0.21
CA ARG A 47 -7.54 -2.89 0.01
C ARG A 47 -6.67 -4.09 -0.35
N HIS A 48 -5.85 -3.96 -1.38
CA HIS A 48 -4.92 -5.01 -1.77
C HIS A 48 -3.81 -5.18 -0.73
N LEU A 49 -3.27 -4.07 -0.20
CA LEU A 49 -2.30 -4.10 0.90
C LEU A 49 -2.90 -4.71 2.17
N GLU A 50 -4.14 -4.39 2.53
CA GLU A 50 -4.85 -5.02 3.66
C GLU A 50 -4.95 -6.54 3.48
N GLN A 51 -5.21 -7.01 2.25
CA GLN A 51 -5.28 -8.45 1.95
C GLN A 51 -3.90 -9.13 1.98
N GLU A 52 -2.86 -8.46 1.48
CA GLU A 52 -1.49 -9.01 1.42
C GLU A 52 -0.78 -9.02 2.76
N LEU A 53 -0.95 -7.97 3.57
CA LEU A 53 -0.38 -7.89 4.92
C LEU A 53 -1.07 -8.85 5.89
N GLY A 54 -2.28 -9.29 5.56
CA GLY A 54 -2.99 -10.34 6.30
C GLY A 54 -3.45 -9.87 7.67
N GLN A 55 -3.02 -10.58 8.72
CA GLN A 55 -3.39 -10.25 10.10
C GLN A 55 -2.75 -8.93 10.55
N PRO A 56 -3.49 -8.05 11.23
CA PRO A 56 -2.91 -6.85 11.80
C PRO A 56 -1.75 -7.23 12.73
N LEU A 57 -0.67 -6.45 12.66
CA LEU A 57 0.47 -6.64 13.54
C LEU A 57 0.00 -6.61 15.00
N ASP A 58 0.49 -7.52 15.84
CA ASP A 58 0.29 -7.38 17.28
C ASP A 58 1.13 -6.19 17.77
N LEU A 59 0.42 -5.10 18.07
CA LEU A 59 0.96 -3.85 18.60
C LEU A 59 0.72 -3.73 20.12
N SER A 60 0.32 -4.81 20.78
CA SER A 60 0.14 -4.82 22.23
C SER A 60 1.43 -4.39 22.93
N GLY A 61 1.34 -3.36 23.77
CA GLY A 61 2.50 -2.80 24.48
C GLY A 61 3.36 -1.82 23.68
N VAL A 62 3.09 -1.61 22.38
CA VAL A 62 3.74 -0.54 21.60
C VAL A 62 3.17 0.81 22.03
N THR A 63 3.99 1.63 22.68
CA THR A 63 3.60 2.98 23.15
C THR A 63 4.30 4.10 22.40
N ILE A 64 5.40 3.78 21.73
CA ILE A 64 6.20 4.73 20.94
C ILE A 64 6.49 4.07 19.60
N ILE A 65 6.30 4.83 18.53
CA ILE A 65 6.80 4.49 17.21
C ILE A 65 7.82 5.54 16.80
N ALA A 66 8.91 5.11 16.19
CA ALA A 66 9.83 5.99 15.49
C ALA A 66 9.70 5.70 13.99
N MET A 67 9.65 6.76 13.20
CA MET A 67 9.57 6.68 11.76
C MET A 67 10.75 7.47 11.19
N ASP A 68 11.49 6.84 10.29
CA ASP A 68 12.63 7.46 9.64
C ASP A 68 12.54 7.25 8.12
N GLU A 69 13.09 8.20 7.37
CA GLU A 69 13.23 8.12 5.92
C GLU A 69 14.71 8.33 5.57
N PHE A 70 15.34 7.30 4.99
CA PHE A 70 16.73 7.38 4.57
C PHE A 70 16.88 7.13 3.07
N ALA A 71 17.86 7.81 2.48
CA ALA A 71 18.21 7.63 1.08
C ALA A 71 18.99 6.33 0.88
N ILE A 72 18.46 5.44 0.03
CA ILE A 72 19.17 4.24 -0.46
C ILE A 72 20.13 4.64 -1.60
N GLN A 73 19.72 5.62 -2.41
CA GLN A 73 20.53 6.19 -3.48
C GLN A 73 20.30 7.69 -3.52
N GLU A 74 21.39 8.45 -3.53
CA GLU A 74 21.39 9.91 -3.48
C GLU A 74 20.37 10.52 -4.47
N GLY A 75 19.35 11.17 -3.91
CA GLY A 75 18.31 11.92 -4.63
C GLY A 75 17.29 11.11 -5.42
N ARG A 76 17.26 9.77 -5.35
CA ARG A 76 16.41 8.95 -6.25
C ARG A 76 15.60 7.84 -5.59
N ARG A 77 16.05 7.31 -4.45
CA ARG A 77 15.35 6.20 -3.80
C ARG A 77 15.46 6.35 -2.30
N TYR A 78 14.31 6.52 -1.66
CA TYR A 78 14.17 6.61 -0.21
C TYR A 78 13.44 5.37 0.30
N ALA A 79 13.80 4.94 1.50
CA ALA A 79 13.06 3.93 2.24
C ALA A 79 12.54 4.55 3.53
N THR A 80 11.26 4.35 3.80
CA THR A 80 10.66 4.65 5.10
C THR A 80 10.70 3.38 5.95
N VAL A 81 11.14 3.51 7.20
CA VAL A 81 11.09 2.44 8.19
C VAL A 81 10.30 2.91 9.40
N VAL A 82 9.43 2.05 9.91
CA VAL A 82 8.74 2.23 11.18
C VAL A 82 9.30 1.23 12.18
N ILE A 83 9.69 1.69 13.37
CA ILE A 83 10.22 0.83 14.44
C ILE A 83 9.53 1.11 15.78
N GLU A 84 9.48 0.10 16.64
CA GLU A 84 9.31 0.29 18.07
C GLU A 84 10.70 0.43 18.72
N PRO A 85 11.09 1.63 19.17
CA PRO A 85 12.48 1.93 19.50
C PRO A 85 12.98 1.20 20.77
N SER A 86 12.10 0.86 21.71
CA SER A 86 12.47 0.16 22.95
C SER A 86 12.88 -1.30 22.72
N SER A 87 12.16 -2.03 21.87
CA SER A 87 12.53 -3.40 21.48
C SER A 87 13.41 -3.49 20.23
N LYS A 88 13.57 -2.38 19.50
CA LYS A 88 14.21 -2.32 18.16
C LYS A 88 13.52 -3.19 17.11
N ARG A 89 12.25 -3.52 17.31
CA ARG A 89 11.44 -4.25 16.33
C ARG A 89 11.06 -3.33 15.17
N VAL A 90 11.26 -3.82 13.95
CA VAL A 90 10.71 -3.18 12.73
C VAL A 90 9.23 -3.57 12.62
N LEU A 91 8.36 -2.57 12.46
CA LEU A 91 6.91 -2.70 12.40
C LEU A 91 6.40 -2.66 10.96
#